data_AF-A0A7J8U712-F1
#
_entry.id   AF-A0A7J8U712-F1
#
_cell.length_a   1.000
_cell.length_b   1.000
_cell.length_c   1.000
_cell.angle_alpha   90.00
_cell.angle_beta   90.00
_cell.angle_gamma   90.00
#
_symmetry.space_group_name_H-M   'P 1'
#
loop_
_entity.id
_entity.type
_entity.pdbx_description
1 polymer ?
#
loop_
_entity_poly.entity_id
_entity_poly.type
_entity_poly.pdbx_seq_one_letter_code
_entity_poly.pdbx_strand_id
1 'polypeptide(L)'
;MLTRLGIEGKMCSISVINASYNDAAVRMLKDSFSFHKKNIHLNGKLFHVRCCTHILNLLVHDGFSENKDVIDNVRESVNHIIASTMHLTMFSDIVKQLQLPNKRLILDYCTRWNAIYAMLSCVLEFKDIFLRYGQRDTSYKHLSSDENWVRVEESIKELLMEKSLSEEL
;
A
#
# COMPACT_ATOMS: atom_id res chain seq x y z
N MET A 1 23.58 19.59 6.54
CA MET A 1 23.64 18.11 6.33
C MET A 1 24.65 17.74 5.24
N LEU A 2 24.56 18.31 4.03
CA LEU A 2 25.46 18.01 2.91
C LEU A 2 26.93 18.41 3.15
N THR A 3 27.16 19.57 3.77
CA THR A 3 28.50 20.04 4.22
C THR A 3 29.15 19.06 5.18
N ARG A 4 28.34 18.51 6.10
CA ARG A 4 28.77 17.56 7.13
C ARG A 4 29.20 16.20 6.54
N LEU A 5 28.71 15.87 5.35
CA LEU A 5 29.03 14.64 4.63
C LEU A 5 30.13 14.85 3.57
N GLY A 6 30.64 16.07 3.37
CA GLY A 6 31.71 16.35 2.38
C GLY A 6 31.32 16.08 0.91
N ILE A 7 30.03 15.94 0.63
CA ILE A 7 29.47 15.68 -0.72
C ILE A 7 29.00 16.96 -1.42
N GLU A 8 29.34 18.10 -0.83
CA GLU A 8 29.02 19.40 -1.36
C GLU A 8 29.65 19.61 -2.75
N GLY A 9 28.81 19.65 -3.80
CA GLY A 9 29.26 19.79 -5.18
C GLY A 9 29.51 18.48 -5.94
N LYS A 10 29.25 17.33 -5.31
CA LYS A 10 29.32 15.99 -5.96
C LYS A 10 27.95 15.43 -6.36
N MET A 11 26.89 16.21 -6.14
CA MET A 11 25.51 15.76 -6.34
C MET A 11 25.04 16.11 -7.76
N CYS A 12 24.65 15.08 -8.52
CA CYS A 12 24.20 15.22 -9.92
C CYS A 12 22.67 15.23 -10.05
N SER A 13 21.97 14.43 -9.24
CA SER A 13 20.50 14.31 -9.24
C SER A 13 19.97 14.05 -7.83
N ILE A 14 18.71 14.41 -7.59
CA ILE A 14 17.92 13.96 -6.43
C ILE A 14 16.67 13.23 -6.93
N SER A 15 16.42 12.06 -6.36
CA SER A 15 15.16 11.34 -6.51
C SER A 15 14.38 11.49 -5.21
N VAL A 16 13.26 12.18 -5.26
CA VAL A 16 12.36 12.34 -4.11
C VAL A 16 11.02 11.68 -4.41
N ILE A 17 10.31 11.35 -3.33
CA ILE A 17 8.92 10.91 -3.41
C ILE A 17 8.12 12.07 -4.00
N ASN A 18 7.22 11.81 -4.96
CA ASN A 18 6.40 12.85 -5.60
C ASN A 18 5.27 13.29 -4.66
N ALA A 19 5.66 14.00 -3.61
CA ALA A 19 4.79 14.62 -2.65
C ALA A 19 5.01 16.13 -2.74
N SER A 20 3.93 16.91 -2.77
CA SER A 20 3.98 18.36 -3.00
C SER A 20 4.88 19.11 -2.00
N TYR A 21 5.03 18.58 -0.77
CA TYR A 21 5.94 19.13 0.24
C TYR A 21 7.43 19.01 -0.16
N ASN A 22 7.80 17.99 -0.95
CA ASN A 22 9.17 17.82 -1.43
C ASN A 22 9.52 18.82 -2.53
N ASP A 23 8.53 19.36 -3.26
CA ASP A 23 8.78 20.33 -4.33
C ASP A 23 9.44 21.61 -3.81
N ALA A 24 9.10 22.03 -2.58
CA ALA A 24 9.72 23.18 -1.93
C ALA A 24 11.17 22.88 -1.56
N ALA A 25 11.43 21.70 -0.97
CA ALA A 25 12.77 21.28 -0.59
C ALA A 25 13.69 21.09 -1.81
N VAL A 26 13.20 20.50 -2.89
CA VAL A 26 13.94 20.33 -4.16
C VAL A 26 14.26 21.68 -4.79
N ARG A 27 13.31 22.63 -4.77
CA ARG A 27 13.54 24.00 -5.26
C ARG A 27 14.61 24.72 -4.45
N MET A 28 14.50 24.71 -3.11
CA MET A 28 15.50 25.33 -2.24
C MET A 28 16.90 24.73 -2.42
N LEU A 29 16.99 23.40 -2.59
CA LEU A 29 18.25 22.73 -2.88
C LEU A 29 18.80 23.17 -4.24
N LYS A 30 17.96 23.20 -5.28
CA LYS A 30 18.36 23.64 -6.63
C LYS A 30 18.90 25.07 -6.60
N ASP A 31 18.19 25.99 -5.95
CA ASP A 31 18.56 27.40 -5.85
C ASP A 31 19.88 27.57 -5.08
N SER A 32 20.08 26.81 -4.00
CA SER A 32 21.34 26.79 -3.25
C SER A 32 22.52 26.31 -4.10
N PHE A 33 22.35 25.25 -4.89
CA PHE A 33 23.42 24.75 -5.77
C PHE A 33 23.72 25.71 -6.93
N SER A 34 22.69 26.35 -7.51
CA SER A 34 22.85 27.37 -8.54
C SER A 34 23.58 28.61 -8.03
N PHE A 35 23.27 29.06 -6.80
CA PHE A 35 23.92 30.21 -6.15
C PHE A 35 25.41 29.97 -5.89
N HIS A 36 25.79 28.75 -5.52
CA HIS A 36 27.18 28.41 -5.22
C HIS A 36 28.07 28.13 -6.45
N LYS A 37 27.62 28.43 -7.69
CA LYS A 37 28.34 28.12 -8.96
C LYS A 37 28.84 26.67 -9.06
N LYS A 38 28.24 25.74 -8.32
CA LYS A 38 28.55 24.31 -8.43
C LYS A 38 27.85 23.83 -9.70
N ASN A 39 28.62 23.28 -10.65
CA ASN A 39 28.13 22.85 -11.96
C ASN A 39 27.02 21.80 -11.80
N ILE A 40 25.76 22.25 -11.76
CA ILE A 40 24.61 21.38 -11.92
C ILE A 40 24.64 20.92 -13.38
N HIS A 41 25.01 19.67 -13.60
CA HIS A 41 25.13 19.10 -14.93
C HIS A 41 23.80 19.24 -15.70
N LEU A 42 23.88 19.46 -17.02
CA LEU A 42 22.73 19.66 -17.90
C LEU A 42 21.79 20.80 -17.47
N ASN A 43 22.33 21.88 -16.89
CA ASN A 43 21.58 23.08 -16.50
C ASN A 43 20.43 22.79 -15.50
N GLY A 44 20.59 21.74 -14.68
CA GLY A 44 19.59 21.33 -13.71
C GLY A 44 18.36 20.63 -14.29
N LYS A 45 18.39 20.20 -15.55
CA LYS A 45 17.30 19.42 -16.17
C LYS A 45 17.14 18.02 -15.58
N LEU A 46 18.22 17.41 -15.11
CA LEU A 46 18.20 16.09 -14.43
C LEU A 46 18.21 16.19 -12.90
N PHE A 47 18.05 17.39 -12.35
CA PHE A 47 18.20 17.60 -10.92
C PHE A 47 17.05 16.95 -10.13
N HIS A 48 15.84 16.90 -10.70
CA HIS A 48 14.68 16.27 -10.10
C HIS A 48 14.20 15.11 -10.95
N VAL A 49 14.37 13.88 -10.45
CA VAL A 49 13.81 12.67 -11.06
C VAL A 49 12.67 12.21 -10.16
N ARG A 50 11.45 12.09 -10.72
CA ARG A 50 10.33 11.51 -9.99
C ARG A 50 10.60 10.03 -9.74
N CYS A 51 10.35 9.57 -8.52
CA CYS A 51 10.47 8.16 -8.19
C CYS A 51 9.41 7.33 -8.96
N CYS A 52 9.85 6.38 -9.80
CA CYS A 52 8.98 5.50 -10.58
C CYS A 52 8.00 4.73 -9.69
N THR A 53 8.41 4.36 -8.46
CA THR A 53 7.55 3.69 -7.48
C THR A 53 6.27 4.46 -7.16
N HIS A 54 6.29 5.79 -7.19
CA HIS A 54 5.10 6.60 -6.95
C HIS A 54 4.19 6.65 -8.18
N ILE A 55 4.77 6.78 -9.38
CA ILE A 55 4.01 6.76 -10.63
C ILE A 55 3.30 5.42 -10.76
N LEU A 56 3.99 4.31 -10.51
CA LEU A 56 3.40 2.98 -10.45
C LEU A 56 2.28 2.91 -9.43
N ASN A 57 2.47 3.43 -8.21
CA ASN A 57 1.41 3.44 -7.21
C ASN A 57 0.17 4.21 -7.69
N LEU A 58 0.33 5.34 -8.36
CA LEU A 58 -0.80 6.10 -8.93
C LEU A 58 -1.49 5.33 -10.06
N LEU A 59 -0.73 4.71 -10.97
CA LEU A 59 -1.28 3.91 -12.07
C LEU A 59 -2.07 2.71 -11.55
N VAL A 60 -1.53 2.01 -10.56
CA VAL A 60 -2.24 0.89 -9.90
C VAL A 60 -3.51 1.39 -9.25
N HIS A 61 -3.49 2.51 -8.52
CA HIS A 61 -4.71 3.06 -7.92
C HIS A 61 -5.77 3.48 -8.94
N ASP A 62 -5.35 4.04 -10.06
CA ASP A 62 -6.25 4.45 -11.15
C ASP A 62 -6.88 3.22 -11.82
N GLY A 63 -6.07 2.19 -12.12
CA GLY A 63 -6.53 0.91 -12.66
C GLY A 63 -7.43 0.13 -11.69
N PHE A 64 -7.25 0.31 -10.39
CA PHE A 64 -8.05 -0.33 -9.34
C PHE A 64 -9.30 0.44 -8.93
N SER A 65 -9.61 1.56 -9.58
CA SER A 65 -10.73 2.42 -9.21
C SER A 65 -12.08 1.69 -9.24
N GLU A 66 -12.26 0.74 -10.16
CA GLU A 66 -13.46 -0.11 -10.27
C GLU A 66 -13.59 -1.12 -9.11
N ASN A 67 -12.49 -1.49 -8.46
CA ASN A 67 -12.45 -2.42 -7.34
C ASN A 67 -12.35 -1.72 -5.98
N LYS A 68 -12.51 -0.39 -5.94
CA LYS A 68 -12.38 0.38 -4.71
C LYS A 68 -13.42 -0.01 -3.66
N ASP A 69 -14.65 -0.28 -4.07
CA ASP A 69 -15.73 -0.69 -3.18
C ASP A 69 -15.48 -2.05 -2.54
N VAL A 70 -14.93 -3.03 -3.27
CA VAL A 70 -14.56 -4.33 -2.69
C VAL A 70 -13.38 -4.19 -1.72
N ILE A 71 -12.39 -3.35 -2.04
CA ILE A 71 -11.27 -3.07 -1.14
C ILE A 71 -11.78 -2.40 0.15
N ASP A 72 -12.65 -1.40 0.03
CA ASP A 72 -13.26 -0.73 1.18
C ASP A 72 -14.12 -1.70 1.99
N ASN A 73 -14.86 -2.61 1.35
CA ASN A 73 -15.62 -3.67 2.04
C ASN A 73 -14.70 -4.59 2.85
N VAL A 74 -13.55 -4.98 2.29
CA VAL A 74 -12.53 -5.77 3.01
C VAL A 74 -11.95 -4.98 4.19
N ARG A 75 -11.65 -3.69 4.01
CA ARG A 75 -11.16 -2.85 5.12
C ARG A 75 -12.14 -2.81 6.27
N GLU A 76 -13.41 -2.54 5.98
CA GLU A 76 -14.47 -2.50 6.99
C GLU A 76 -14.67 -3.86 7.66
N SER A 77 -14.57 -4.96 6.90
CA SER A 77 -14.59 -6.32 7.44
C SER A 77 -13.46 -6.56 8.46
N VAL A 78 -12.22 -6.23 8.09
CA VAL A 78 -11.06 -6.39 8.98
C VAL A 78 -11.20 -5.47 10.19
N ASN A 79 -11.59 -4.21 9.99
CA ASN A 79 -11.84 -3.23 11.04
C ASN A 79 -12.87 -3.72 12.05
N HIS A 80 -14.00 -4.25 11.60
CA HIS A 80 -15.04 -4.81 12.47
C HIS A 80 -14.48 -5.89 13.40
N ILE A 81 -13.66 -6.79 12.86
CA ILE A 81 -13.10 -7.90 13.65
C ILE A 81 -12.06 -7.41 14.67
N ILE A 82 -11.20 -6.46 14.29
CA ILE A 82 -10.13 -5.96 15.17
C ILE A 82 -10.59 -4.86 16.14
N ALA A 83 -11.78 -4.30 15.94
CA ALA A 83 -12.29 -3.17 16.71
C ALA A 83 -12.52 -3.49 18.20
N SER A 84 -12.76 -4.75 18.56
CA SER A 84 -13.01 -5.12 19.96
C SER A 84 -12.45 -6.49 20.34
N THR A 85 -12.13 -6.65 21.63
CA THR A 85 -11.71 -7.94 22.20
C THR A 85 -12.75 -9.03 22.00
N MET A 86 -14.04 -8.68 22.02
CA MET A 86 -15.14 -9.63 21.80
C MET A 86 -15.07 -10.22 20.37
N HIS A 87 -14.93 -9.36 19.36
CA HIS A 87 -14.84 -9.79 17.96
C HIS A 87 -13.55 -10.59 17.70
N LEU A 88 -12.41 -10.16 18.26
CA LEU A 88 -11.15 -10.89 18.19
C LEU A 88 -11.22 -12.27 18.86
N THR A 89 -11.92 -12.38 19.99
CA THR A 89 -12.11 -13.66 20.69
C THR A 89 -12.94 -14.60 19.83
N MET A 90 -14.06 -14.12 19.27
CA MET A 90 -14.89 -14.92 18.37
C MET A 90 -14.11 -15.40 17.14
N PHE A 91 -13.32 -14.52 16.52
CA PHE A 91 -12.44 -14.88 15.40
C PHE A 91 -11.43 -15.96 15.81
N SER A 92 -10.74 -15.77 16.94
CA SER A 92 -9.78 -16.73 17.49
C SER A 92 -10.42 -18.09 17.78
N ASP A 93 -11.66 -18.12 18.25
CA ASP A 93 -12.36 -19.38 18.53
C ASP A 93 -12.68 -20.14 17.24
N ILE A 94 -13.01 -19.45 16.15
CA ILE A 94 -13.19 -20.08 14.83
C ILE A 94 -11.84 -20.61 14.31
N VAL A 95 -10.76 -19.84 14.42
CA VAL A 95 -9.39 -20.27 14.04
C VAL A 95 -9.03 -21.57 14.75
N LYS A 96 -9.25 -21.65 16.07
CA LYS A 96 -8.98 -22.85 16.88
C LYS A 96 -9.81 -24.05 16.44
N GLN A 97 -11.10 -23.85 16.14
CA GLN A 97 -11.98 -24.93 15.69
C GLN A 97 -11.57 -25.51 14.34
N LEU A 98 -11.05 -24.67 13.45
CA LEU A 98 -10.56 -25.09 12.13
C LEU A 98 -9.11 -25.61 12.16
N GLN A 99 -8.44 -25.58 13.33
CA GLN A 99 -7.04 -26.00 13.50
C GLN A 99 -6.07 -25.27 12.54
N LEU A 100 -6.37 -24.01 12.22
CA LEU A 100 -5.57 -23.22 11.30
C LEU A 100 -4.36 -22.60 12.01
N PRO A 101 -3.25 -22.35 11.27
CA PRO A 101 -2.08 -21.70 11.84
C PRO A 101 -2.44 -20.32 12.40
N ASN A 102 -1.83 -19.96 13.54
CA ASN A 102 -2.09 -18.71 14.23
C ASN A 102 -1.43 -17.54 13.48
N LYS A 103 -2.11 -17.04 12.46
CA LYS A 103 -1.74 -15.86 11.68
C LYS A 103 -2.65 -14.68 12.06
N ARG A 104 -2.06 -13.48 12.11
CA ARG A 104 -2.79 -12.25 12.45
C ARG A 104 -3.45 -11.66 11.21
N LEU A 105 -4.64 -11.11 11.39
CA LEU A 105 -5.27 -10.27 10.37
C LEU A 105 -4.38 -9.05 10.08
N ILE A 106 -4.36 -8.66 8.81
CA ILE A 106 -3.58 -7.52 8.30
C ILE A 106 -4.57 -6.47 7.83
N LEU A 107 -4.47 -5.25 8.36
CA LEU A 107 -5.15 -4.07 7.83
C LEU A 107 -4.13 -3.23 7.06
N ASP A 108 -4.51 -2.72 5.89
CA ASP A 108 -3.64 -1.84 5.15
C ASP A 108 -3.53 -0.46 5.81
N TYR A 109 -2.31 -0.07 6.20
CA TYR A 109 -2.06 1.23 6.86
C TYR A 109 -1.78 2.36 5.85
N CYS A 110 -1.63 2.04 4.56
CA CYS A 110 -1.29 3.02 3.55
C CYS A 110 -1.90 2.66 2.20
N THR A 111 -2.11 3.67 1.37
CA THR A 111 -2.52 3.54 -0.03
C THR A 111 -1.39 2.99 -0.91
N ARG A 112 -0.55 2.08 -0.42
CA ARG A 112 0.41 1.38 -1.27
C ARG A 112 -0.20 0.07 -1.75
N TRP A 113 -0.06 -0.22 -3.03
CA TRP A 113 -0.58 -1.46 -3.62
C TRP A 113 -0.08 -2.72 -2.89
N ASN A 114 1.16 -2.70 -2.38
CA ASN A 114 1.74 -3.78 -1.56
C ASN A 114 0.95 -4.04 -0.27
N ALA A 115 0.48 -2.98 0.40
CA ALA A 115 -0.28 -3.10 1.63
C ALA A 115 -1.69 -3.63 1.36
N ILE A 116 -2.32 -3.16 0.28
CA ILE A 116 -3.61 -3.68 -0.21
C ILE A 116 -3.47 -5.16 -0.54
N TYR A 117 -2.46 -5.55 -1.33
CA TYR A 117 -2.17 -6.94 -1.67
C TYR A 117 -2.04 -7.82 -0.44
N ALA A 118 -1.26 -7.38 0.57
CA ALA A 118 -1.07 -8.13 1.79
C ALA A 118 -2.36 -8.32 2.59
N MET A 119 -3.21 -7.29 2.67
CA MET A 119 -4.54 -7.37 3.30
C MET A 119 -5.47 -8.33 2.54
N LEU A 120 -5.62 -8.16 1.22
CA LEU A 120 -6.50 -8.99 0.40
C LEU A 120 -6.08 -10.46 0.43
N SER A 121 -4.78 -10.74 0.30
CA SER A 121 -4.24 -12.10 0.37
C SER A 121 -4.49 -12.74 1.74
N CYS A 122 -4.30 -11.99 2.81
CA CYS A 122 -4.57 -12.46 4.17
C CYS A 122 -6.06 -12.79 4.37
N VAL A 123 -6.96 -11.93 3.89
CA VAL A 123 -8.41 -12.12 3.99
C VAL A 123 -8.85 -13.34 3.16
N LEU A 124 -8.29 -13.52 1.98
CA LEU A 124 -8.58 -14.68 1.13
C LEU A 124 -8.12 -16.00 1.78
N GLU A 125 -6.94 -16.04 2.40
CA GLU A 125 -6.47 -17.20 3.17
C GLU A 125 -7.42 -17.56 4.33
N PHE A 126 -8.13 -16.56 4.86
CA PHE A 126 -9.08 -16.73 5.96
C PHE A 126 -10.54 -16.79 5.51
N LYS A 127 -10.83 -17.01 4.22
CA LYS A 127 -12.20 -17.02 3.66
C LYS A 127 -13.21 -17.80 4.50
N ASP A 128 -12.88 -19.06 4.84
CA ASP A 128 -13.75 -19.92 5.66
C ASP A 128 -14.01 -19.36 7.07
N ILE A 129 -13.04 -18.62 7.63
CA ILE A 129 -13.19 -17.98 8.94
C ILE A 129 -14.18 -16.82 8.83
N PHE A 130 -14.03 -15.95 7.83
CA PHE A 130 -14.92 -14.80 7.61
C PHE A 130 -16.36 -15.26 7.34
N LEU A 131 -16.55 -16.33 6.55
CA LEU A 131 -17.88 -16.90 6.30
C LEU A 131 -18.54 -17.42 7.59
N ARG A 132 -17.81 -18.18 8.41
CA ARG A 132 -18.32 -18.69 9.70
C ARG A 132 -18.50 -17.58 10.73
N TYR A 133 -17.68 -16.54 10.66
CA TYR A 133 -17.80 -15.37 11.52
C TYR A 133 -19.11 -14.65 11.25
N GLY A 134 -19.46 -14.40 9.99
CA GLY A 134 -20.74 -13.80 9.61
C GLY A 134 -21.96 -14.63 9.99
N GLN A 135 -21.83 -15.96 10.11
CA GLN A 135 -22.89 -16.83 10.64
C GLN A 135 -23.09 -16.68 12.15
N ARG A 136 -22.06 -16.25 12.90
CA ARG A 136 -22.12 -16.07 14.36
C ARG A 136 -22.49 -14.66 14.78
N ASP A 137 -21.95 -13.66 14.08
CA ASP A 137 -22.19 -12.26 14.38
C ASP A 137 -23.22 -11.67 13.40
N THR A 138 -24.48 -11.60 13.84
CA THR A 138 -25.57 -10.99 13.05
C THR A 138 -25.35 -9.51 12.72
N SER A 139 -24.44 -8.82 13.40
CA SER A 139 -24.10 -7.42 13.11
C SER A 139 -23.09 -7.27 11.96
N TYR A 140 -22.42 -8.36 11.59
CA TYR A 140 -21.41 -8.38 10.54
C TYR A 140 -22.05 -8.38 9.14
N LYS A 141 -21.76 -7.34 8.35
CA LYS A 141 -22.40 -7.08 7.04
C LYS A 141 -21.44 -7.12 5.85
N HIS A 142 -20.16 -7.39 6.09
CA HIS A 142 -19.11 -7.32 5.08
C HIS A 142 -18.78 -8.71 4.53
N LEU A 143 -18.25 -8.82 3.30
CA LEU A 143 -17.85 -10.09 2.67
C LEU A 143 -18.90 -11.22 2.73
N SER A 144 -20.18 -10.86 2.65
CA SER A 144 -21.31 -11.78 2.81
C SER A 144 -21.76 -12.46 1.51
N SER A 145 -21.34 -11.97 0.34
CA SER A 145 -21.67 -12.54 -0.97
C SER A 145 -20.47 -13.24 -1.62
N ASP A 146 -20.73 -14.31 -2.38
CA ASP A 146 -19.71 -15.00 -3.19
C ASP A 146 -19.08 -14.07 -4.23
N GLU A 147 -19.85 -13.11 -4.74
CA GLU A 147 -19.37 -12.08 -5.68
C GLU A 147 -18.22 -11.23 -5.11
N ASN A 148 -18.32 -10.84 -3.83
CA ASN A 148 -17.24 -10.09 -3.18
C ASN A 148 -15.95 -10.91 -3.14
N TRP A 149 -16.03 -12.22 -2.90
CA TRP A 149 -14.85 -13.09 -2.88
C TRP A 149 -14.22 -13.26 -4.26
N VAL A 150 -15.02 -13.35 -5.32
CA VAL A 150 -14.53 -13.38 -6.70
C VAL A 150 -13.76 -12.09 -7.02
N ARG A 151 -14.34 -10.94 -6.69
CA ARG A 151 -13.70 -9.63 -6.92
C ARG A 151 -12.42 -9.44 -6.11
N VAL A 152 -12.35 -10.00 -4.89
CA VAL A 152 -11.10 -10.05 -4.10
C VAL A 152 -10.02 -10.88 -4.81
N GLU A 153 -10.39 -12.06 -5.33
CA GLU A 153 -9.46 -12.92 -6.07
C GLU A 153 -8.96 -12.26 -7.36
N GLU A 154 -9.84 -11.57 -8.10
CA GLU A 154 -9.49 -10.80 -9.30
C GLU A 154 -8.54 -9.64 -8.95
N SER A 155 -8.86 -8.88 -7.91
CA SER A 155 -8.01 -7.79 -7.40
C SER A 155 -6.61 -8.30 -7.03
N ILE A 156 -6.48 -9.48 -6.42
CA ILE A 156 -5.17 -10.07 -6.10
C ILE A 156 -4.39 -10.41 -7.36
N LYS A 157 -5.04 -10.95 -8.40
CA LYS A 157 -4.38 -11.29 -9.68
C LYS A 157 -3.85 -10.05 -10.40
N GLU A 158 -4.64 -8.98 -10.44
CA GLU A 158 -4.22 -7.69 -10.99
C GLU A 158 -3.00 -7.14 -10.24
N LEU A 159 -3.01 -7.18 -8.90
CA LEU A 159 -1.86 -6.74 -8.08
C LEU A 159 -0.60 -7.61 -8.26
N LEU A 160 -0.77 -8.90 -8.57
CA LEU A 160 0.35 -9.81 -8.84
C LEU A 160 1.06 -9.48 -10.16
N MET A 161 0.31 -9.09 -11.20
CA MET A 161 0.91 -8.64 -12.48
C MET A 161 1.76 -7.39 -12.27
N GLU A 162 1.29 -6.46 -11.44
CA GLU A 162 2.01 -5.25 -11.07
C GLU A 162 3.25 -5.54 -10.22
N LYS A 163 3.18 -6.55 -9.34
CA LYS A 163 4.34 -7.02 -8.59
C LYS A 163 5.44 -7.51 -9.53
N SER A 164 5.12 -8.32 -10.54
CA SER A 164 6.12 -8.77 -11.53
C SER A 164 6.75 -7.59 -12.29
N LEU A 165 5.95 -6.62 -12.73
CA LEU A 165 6.46 -5.41 -13.41
C LEU A 165 7.39 -4.59 -12.51
N SER A 166 7.12 -4.54 -11.20
CA SER A 166 7.94 -3.81 -10.24
C SER A 166 9.27 -4.48 -9.89
N GLU A 167 9.38 -5.80 -10.03
CA GLU A 167 10.62 -6.56 -9.83
C GLU A 167 11.57 -6.48 -11.05
N GLU A 168 11.05 -6.09 -12.21
CA GLU A 168 11.80 -5.91 -13.47
C GLU A 168 12.39 -4.49 -13.64
N LEU A 169 12.01 -3.53 -12.78
CA LEU A 169 12.45 -2.12 -12.78
C LEU A 169 13.54 -1.83 -11.73
#